data_AF-A0A4R3JVV9-F1
#
_entry.id   AF-A0A4R3JVV9-F1
#
_cell.length_a   1.000
_cell.length_b   1.000
_cell.length_c   1.000
_cell.angle_alpha   90.00
_cell.angle_beta   90.00
_cell.angle_gamma   90.00
#
_symmetry.space_group_name_H-M   'P 1'
#
loop_
_entity.id
_entity.type
_entity.pdbx_description
1 polymer ?
#
loop_
_entity_poly.entity_id
_entity_poly.type
_entity_poly.pdbx_seq_one_letter_code
_entity_poly.pdbx_strand_id
1 'polypeptide(L)'
;MQLTEKHREYWRRNLNITGILLAIWFVATFVVIWFAKELNEIVIFGFPFAFYMGAQGALIIYVLIIWYYARRMNRLDQEYGVHEGED
;
A
#
# COMPACT_ATOMS: atom_id res chain seq x y z
N MET A 1 8.59 29.01 -9.69
CA MET A 1 8.13 28.85 -8.29
C MET A 1 9.28 28.24 -7.49
N GLN A 2 9.84 28.96 -6.51
CA GLN A 2 10.90 28.39 -5.67
C GLN A 2 10.24 27.38 -4.72
N LEU A 3 10.44 26.08 -4.96
CA LEU A 3 9.99 25.03 -4.05
C LEU A 3 10.72 25.20 -2.72
N THR A 4 10.05 25.82 -1.74
CA THR A 4 10.51 25.87 -0.34
C THR A 4 10.94 24.48 0.11
N GLU A 5 12.01 24.33 0.88
CA GLU A 5 12.56 23.03 1.30
C GLU A 5 11.49 22.05 1.83
N LYS A 6 10.46 22.59 2.51
CA LYS A 6 9.28 21.85 2.98
C LYS A 6 8.50 21.11 1.88
N HIS A 7 8.33 21.70 0.69
CA HIS A 7 7.65 21.05 -0.44
C HIS A 7 8.46 19.86 -0.97
N ARG A 8 9.79 19.98 -0.98
CA ARG A 8 10.69 18.90 -1.42
C ARG A 8 10.68 17.74 -0.44
N GLU A 9 10.62 18.02 0.86
CA GLU A 9 10.49 17.01 1.90
C GLU A 9 9.14 16.28 1.83
N TYR A 10 8.03 17.01 1.71
CA TYR A 10 6.69 16.46 1.50
C TYR A 10 6.64 15.50 0.31
N TRP A 11 7.15 15.94 -0.85
CA TRP A 11 7.20 15.13 -2.07
C TRP A 11 7.99 13.84 -1.87
N ARG A 12 9.17 13.92 -1.23
CA ARG A 12 10.02 12.75 -0.97
C ARG A 12 9.34 11.78 0.00
N ARG A 13 8.63 12.30 1.00
CA ARG A 13 7.86 11.50 1.96
C ARG A 13 6.72 10.76 1.26
N ASN A 14 5.99 11.44 0.38
CA ASN A 14 4.90 10.83 -0.39
C ASN A 14 5.42 9.75 -1.34
N LEU A 15 6.52 10.02 -2.07
CA LEU A 15 7.17 9.02 -2.93
C LEU A 15 7.62 7.78 -2.15
N ASN A 16 8.15 7.94 -0.95
CA ASN A 16 8.53 6.80 -0.11
C ASN A 16 7.32 5.97 0.31
N ILE A 17 6.22 6.60 0.70
CA ILE A 17 4.98 5.90 1.07
C ILE A 17 4.44 5.13 -0.15
N THR A 18 4.29 5.82 -1.27
CA THR A 18 3.80 5.22 -2.52
C THR A 18 4.70 4.10 -2.99
N GLY A 19 6.03 4.25 -2.92
CA GLY A 19 7.00 3.21 -3.28
C GLY A 19 6.86 1.95 -2.42
N ILE A 20 6.69 2.10 -1.10
CA ILE A 20 6.46 0.96 -0.20
C ILE A 20 5.14 0.27 -0.52
N LEU A 21 4.06 1.03 -0.73
CA LEU A 21 2.75 0.46 -1.04
C LEU A 21 2.75 -0.26 -2.40
N LEU A 22 3.43 0.28 -3.40
CA LEU A 22 3.63 -0.38 -4.69
C LEU A 22 4.44 -1.67 -4.55
N ALA A 23 5.46 -1.69 -3.69
CA ALA A 23 6.22 -2.92 -3.42
C ALA A 23 5.34 -4.00 -2.77
N ILE A 24 4.51 -3.64 -1.79
CA ILE A 24 3.56 -4.57 -1.16
C ILE A 24 2.56 -5.09 -2.20
N TRP A 25 1.98 -4.20 -3.00
CA TRP A 25 1.08 -4.55 -4.09
C TRP A 25 1.74 -5.52 -5.09
N PHE A 26 2.98 -5.25 -5.49
CA PHE A 26 3.74 -6.10 -6.40
C PHE A 26 3.97 -7.50 -5.82
N VAL A 27 4.35 -7.60 -4.54
CA VAL A 27 4.54 -8.88 -3.86
C VAL A 27 3.23 -9.67 -3.82
N ALA A 28 2.13 -9.03 -3.39
CA ALA A 28 0.83 -9.67 -3.29
C ALA A 28 0.30 -10.14 -4.67
N THR A 29 0.60 -9.41 -5.75
CA THR A 29 0.10 -9.70 -7.09
C THR A 29 0.97 -10.72 -7.84
N PHE A 30 2.29 -10.53 -7.83
CA PHE A 30 3.21 -11.28 -8.69
C PHE A 30 3.96 -12.36 -7.94
N VAL A 31 4.54 -12.03 -6.78
CA VAL A 31 5.40 -12.96 -6.03
C VAL A 31 4.58 -14.14 -5.49
N VAL A 32 3.38 -13.87 -4.97
CA VAL A 32 2.50 -14.93 -4.45
C VAL A 32 2.08 -15.91 -5.54
N ILE A 33 1.82 -15.44 -6.76
CA ILE A 33 1.45 -16.31 -7.89
C ILE A 33 2.68 -17.06 -8.41
N TRP A 34 3.84 -16.38 -8.47
CA TRP A 34 5.09 -16.99 -8.91
C TRP A 34 5.49 -18.20 -8.05
N PHE A 35 5.36 -18.07 -6.73
CA PHE A 35 5.62 -19.13 -5.77
C PHE A 35 4.36 -19.92 -5.39
N ALA A 36 3.31 -19.90 -6.22
CA ALA A 36 2.04 -20.51 -5.86
C ALA A 36 2.16 -22.01 -5.58
N LYS A 37 3.08 -22.71 -6.26
CA LYS A 37 3.29 -24.15 -6.07
C LYS A 37 3.82 -24.46 -4.68
N GLU A 38 4.88 -23.77 -4.27
CA GLU A 38 5.50 -23.92 -2.95
C GLU A 38 4.57 -23.41 -1.84
N LEU A 39 3.90 -22.28 -2.08
CA LEU A 39 2.97 -21.68 -1.13
C LEU A 39 1.70 -22.51 -0.91
N ASN A 40 1.25 -23.27 -1.91
CA ASN A 40 0.08 -24.14 -1.76
C ASN A 40 0.32 -25.34 -0.82
N GLU A 41 1.56 -25.64 -0.45
CA GLU A 41 1.86 -26.62 0.62
C GLU A 41 1.40 -26.10 1.99
N ILE A 42 1.31 -24.78 2.15
CA ILE A 42 0.80 -24.14 3.36
C ILE A 42 -0.72 -24.09 3.25
N VAL A 43 -1.39 -24.75 4.18
CA VAL A 43 -2.86 -24.75 4.26
C VAL A 43 -3.30 -23.73 5.32
N ILE A 44 -4.10 -22.76 4.90
CA ILE A 44 -4.70 -21.74 5.77
C ILE A 44 -6.22 -21.84 5.67
N PHE A 45 -6.90 -21.93 6.83
CA PHE A 45 -8.35 -22.10 6.93
C PHE A 45 -8.91 -23.27 6.09
N GLY A 46 -8.11 -24.33 5.89
CA GLY A 46 -8.49 -25.49 5.09
C GLY A 46 -8.27 -25.33 3.58
N PHE A 47 -7.73 -24.20 3.11
CA PHE A 47 -7.41 -23.94 1.71
C PHE A 47 -5.90 -23.76 1.50
N PRO A 48 -5.36 -24.14 0.32
CA PRO A 48 -3.99 -23.78 -0.05
C PRO A 48 -3.77 -22.27 -0.01
N PHE A 49 -2.63 -21.82 0.51
CA PHE A 49 -2.40 -20.39 0.78
C PHE A 49 -2.46 -19.55 -0.50
N ALA A 50 -1.80 -19.95 -1.58
CA ALA A 50 -1.80 -19.17 -2.81
C ALA A 50 -3.21 -19.10 -3.43
N PHE A 51 -4.01 -20.15 -3.26
CA PHE A 51 -5.43 -20.14 -3.62
C PHE A 51 -6.23 -19.12 -2.79
N TYR A 52 -6.08 -19.13 -1.46
CA TYR A 52 -6.73 -18.14 -0.58
C TYR A 52 -6.32 -16.71 -0.92
N MET A 53 -5.03 -16.50 -1.21
CA MET A 53 -4.52 -15.19 -1.61
C MET A 53 -5.14 -14.70 -2.92
N GLY A 54 -5.29 -15.57 -3.91
CA GLY A 54 -5.99 -15.22 -5.16
C GLY A 54 -7.49 -14.97 -4.97
N ALA A 55 -8.14 -15.68 -4.04
CA ALA A 55 -9.58 -15.57 -3.82
C ALA A 55 -9.99 -14.34 -2.99
N GLN A 56 -9.29 -14.07 -1.89
CA GLN A 56 -9.66 -13.00 -0.95
C GLN A 56 -8.46 -12.25 -0.37
N GLY A 57 -7.33 -12.93 -0.14
CA GLY A 57 -6.18 -12.32 0.53
C GLY A 57 -5.65 -11.08 -0.19
N ALA A 58 -5.51 -11.11 -1.52
CA ALA A 58 -5.06 -9.97 -2.31
C ALA A 58 -6.05 -8.80 -2.26
N LEU A 59 -7.36 -9.06 -2.30
CA LEU A 59 -8.39 -8.02 -2.19
C LEU A 59 -8.31 -7.30 -0.83
N ILE A 60 -8.15 -8.05 0.26
CA ILE A 60 -7.98 -7.48 1.60
C ILE A 60 -6.71 -6.61 1.64
N ILE A 61 -5.61 -7.07 1.06
CA ILE A 61 -4.36 -6.30 0.97
C ILE A 61 -4.57 -4.98 0.21
N TYR A 62 -5.29 -5.00 -0.92
CA TYR A 62 -5.55 -3.79 -1.69
C TYR A 62 -6.39 -2.76 -0.91
N VAL A 63 -7.43 -3.21 -0.20
CA VAL A 63 -8.22 -2.32 0.67
C VAL A 63 -7.35 -1.73 1.78
N LEU A 64 -6.49 -2.55 2.41
CA LEU A 64 -5.56 -2.08 3.43
C LEU A 64 -4.55 -1.06 2.89
N ILE A 65 -4.04 -1.26 1.67
CA ILE A 65 -3.16 -0.30 0.99
C ILE A 65 -3.87 1.05 0.82
N ILE A 66 -5.11 1.04 0.29
CA ILE A 66 -5.89 2.26 0.06
C ILE A 66 -6.18 2.97 1.38
N TRP A 67 -6.66 2.22 2.38
CA TRP A 67 -6.97 2.77 3.70
C TRP A 67 -5.73 3.38 4.38
N TYR A 68 -4.60 2.67 4.33
CA TYR A 68 -3.35 3.15 4.91
C TYR A 68 -2.84 4.40 4.19
N TYR A 69 -2.88 4.41 2.84
CA TYR A 69 -2.52 5.57 2.05
C TYR A 69 -3.38 6.78 2.43
N ALA A 70 -4.71 6.64 2.43
CA ALA A 70 -5.63 7.71 2.78
C ALA A 70 -5.38 8.27 4.19
N ARG A 71 -5.19 7.39 5.19
CA ARG A 71 -4.87 7.80 6.56
C ARG A 71 -3.52 8.51 6.64
N ARG A 72 -2.50 8.02 5.93
CA ARG A 72 -1.15 8.57 5.98
C ARG A 72 -1.07 9.92 5.27
N MET A 73 -1.77 10.07 4.16
CA MET A 73 -1.90 11.30 3.39
C MET A 73 -2.64 12.36 4.21
N ASN A 74 -3.79 12.02 4.80
CA ASN A 74 -4.52 12.94 5.69
C ASN A 74 -3.66 13.44 6.87
N ARG A 75 -2.82 12.56 7.43
CA ARG A 75 -1.85 12.98 8.48
C ARG A 75 -0.74 13.87 7.93
N LEU A 76 -0.30 13.65 6.71
CA LEU A 76 0.70 14.49 6.04
C LEU A 76 0.14 15.89 5.75
N ASP A 77 -1.11 15.94 5.27
CA ASP A 77 -1.77 17.21 4.97
C ASP A 77 -2.01 18.03 6.23
N GLN A 78 -2.36 17.40 7.36
CA GLN A 78 -2.39 18.03 8.68
C GLN A 78 -1.03 18.57 9.14
N GLU A 79 0.05 17.80 8.94
CA GLU A 79 1.41 18.15 9.39
C GLU A 79 2.00 19.32 8.59
N TYR A 80 1.65 19.44 7.31
CA TYR A 80 2.12 20.49 6.42
C TYR A 80 1.13 21.66 6.28
N GLY A 81 -0.01 21.61 6.96
CA GLY A 81 -1.02 22.67 6.96
C GLY A 81 -1.72 22.85 5.61
N VAL A 82 -1.67 21.83 4.73
CA VAL A 82 -2.38 21.80 3.44
C VAL A 82 -3.79 21.24 3.67
N HIS A 83 -4.45 21.67 4.74
CA HIS A 83 -5.89 21.60 4.80
C HIS A 83 -6.40 22.79 3.99
N GLU A 84 -6.50 22.62 2.67
CA GLU A 84 -7.57 23.29 1.91
C GLU A 84 -8.89 22.65 2.38
N GLY A 85 -9.29 22.97 3.61
CA GLY A 85 -10.67 22.78 4.03
C GLY A 85 -11.49 23.75 3.20
N GLU A 86 -12.35 23.19 2.37
CA GLU A 86 -13.42 23.88 1.66
C GLU A 86 -14.14 24.81 2.65
N ASP A 87 -14.06 26.13 2.40
CA ASP A 87 -15.14 27.05 2.71
C ASP A 87 -16.28 26.86 1.70
#